data_AF-A0A7L4QK25-F1
#
_entry.id   AF-A0A7L4QK25-F1
#
_cell.length_a   1.000
_cell.length_b   1.000
_cell.length_c   1.000
_cell.angle_alpha   90.00
_cell.angle_beta   90.00
_cell.angle_gamma   90.00
#
_symmetry.space_group_name_H-M   'P 1'
#
loop_
_entity.id
_entity.type
_entity.pdbx_description
1 polymer ?
#
loop_
_entity_poly.entity_id
_entity_poly.type
_entity_poly.pdbx_seq_one_letter_code
_entity_poly.pdbx_strand_id
1 'polypeptide(L)'
;MAKRKSKKGFKLSKKTLSVVLLLTIIGVSMASLYYVNYLGNHAFDAKGTPTTIVYNTGDNQSIKVVSYVEGDPLIVMRRMFTEDEVKSVYLLFKAMPGSAPENSYLVRGVASISEGVGRTKGAIIYARELTPWHKYMMGIKMIGSRTKPVIYMKTPNLDGIENRIIILNEGVVIIENSTFEDVTLSSDFLRTVILGVF
;
A
#
# COMPACT_ATOMS: atom_id res chain seq x y z
N MET A 1 64.17 12.77 38.19
CA MET A 1 63.25 11.73 37.65
C MET A 1 61.80 12.16 37.90
N ALA A 2 61.06 12.55 36.86
CA ALA A 2 59.65 12.93 36.98
C ALA A 2 58.74 11.68 36.96
N LYS A 3 57.93 11.47 38.00
CA LYS A 3 56.95 10.38 38.07
C LYS A 3 55.86 10.61 37.02
N ARG A 4 55.78 9.74 35.99
CA ARG A 4 54.65 9.68 35.05
C ARG A 4 53.36 9.45 35.85
N LYS A 5 52.46 10.43 35.88
CA LYS A 5 51.09 10.26 36.38
C LYS A 5 50.37 9.28 35.46
N SER A 6 50.15 8.05 35.96
CA SER A 6 49.28 7.06 35.33
C SER A 6 47.90 7.67 35.10
N LYS A 7 47.46 7.77 33.83
CA LYS A 7 46.07 8.09 33.50
C LYS A 7 45.23 6.95 34.04
N LYS A 8 44.46 7.21 35.12
CA LYS A 8 43.44 6.28 35.61
C LYS A 8 42.53 5.93 34.44
N GLY A 9 42.63 4.70 33.94
CA GLY A 9 41.70 4.16 32.96
C GLY A 9 40.29 4.28 33.52
N PHE A 10 39.41 4.96 32.81
CA PHE A 10 38.00 5.08 33.14
C PHE A 10 37.40 3.66 33.19
N LYS A 11 37.30 3.06 34.38
CA LYS A 11 36.59 1.79 34.56
C LYS A 11 35.10 2.10 34.52
N LEU A 12 34.50 2.00 33.33
CA LEU A 12 33.06 2.04 33.14
C LEU A 12 32.42 0.95 34.01
N SER A 13 31.53 1.35 34.91
CA SER A 13 30.84 0.38 35.78
C SER A 13 29.88 -0.47 34.93
N LYS A 14 29.65 -1.73 35.33
CA LYS A 14 28.65 -2.60 34.67
C LYS A 14 27.28 -1.92 34.58
N LYS A 15 26.88 -1.16 35.61
CA LYS A 15 25.63 -0.36 35.61
C LYS A 15 25.64 0.72 34.53
N THR A 16 26.75 1.44 34.39
CA THR A 16 26.91 2.47 33.34
C THR A 16 26.86 1.85 31.94
N LEU A 17 27.53 0.70 31.75
CA LEU A 17 27.47 -0.05 30.50
C LEU A 17 26.04 -0.53 30.19
N SER A 18 25.32 -1.08 31.18
CA SER A 18 23.94 -1.51 31.02
C SER A 18 22.98 -0.36 30.69
N VAL A 19 23.15 0.81 31.31
CA VAL A 19 22.35 2.00 31.01
C VAL A 19 22.64 2.53 29.61
N VAL A 20 23.92 2.59 29.21
CA VAL A 20 24.30 2.97 27.85
C VAL A 20 23.73 1.98 26.83
N LEU A 21 23.80 0.68 27.12
CA LEU A 21 23.22 -0.35 26.25
C LEU A 21 21.69 -0.19 26.12
N LEU A 22 20.98 0.04 27.23
CA LEU A 22 19.54 0.26 27.25
C LEU A 22 19.17 1.51 26.42
N LEU A 23 19.87 2.63 26.62
CA LEU A 23 19.65 3.86 25.85
C LEU A 23 19.94 3.67 24.37
N THR A 24 20.97 2.88 24.05
CA THR A 24 21.31 2.55 22.66
C THR A 24 20.21 1.71 22.02
N ILE A 25 19.70 0.69 22.72
CA ILE A 25 18.57 -0.13 22.25
C ILE A 25 17.33 0.73 22.02
N ILE A 26 16.95 1.56 22.99
CA ILE A 26 15.80 2.47 22.86
C ILE A 26 16.00 3.42 21.67
N GLY A 27 17.18 4.02 21.53
CA GLY A 27 17.51 4.90 20.42
C GLY A 27 17.41 4.22 19.05
N VAL A 28 17.97 3.02 18.92
CA VAL A 28 17.90 2.22 17.68
C VAL A 28 16.46 1.81 17.38
N SER A 29 15.69 1.40 18.38
CA SER A 29 14.27 1.04 18.21
C SER A 29 13.43 2.23 17.80
N MET A 30 13.61 3.39 18.42
CA MET A 30 12.94 4.65 18.05
C MET A 30 13.28 5.09 16.63
N ALA A 31 14.57 5.06 16.25
CA ALA A 31 15.01 5.43 14.91
C ALA A 31 14.48 4.46 13.85
N SER A 32 14.45 3.16 14.16
CA SER A 32 13.88 2.14 13.29
C SER A 32 12.37 2.33 13.12
N LEU A 33 11.64 2.61 14.20
CA LEU A 33 10.20 2.87 14.14
C LEU A 33 9.90 4.14 13.34
N TYR A 34 10.69 5.20 13.54
CA TYR A 34 10.57 6.43 12.76
C TYR A 34 10.83 6.16 11.27
N TYR A 35 11.88 5.42 10.94
CA TYR A 35 12.21 5.07 9.56
C TYR A 35 11.13 4.20 8.90
N VAL A 36 10.59 3.23 9.64
CA VAL A 36 9.45 2.39 9.22
C VAL A 36 8.22 3.25 8.92
N ASN A 37 7.89 4.19 9.80
CA ASN A 37 6.77 5.11 9.61
C ASN A 37 7.00 6.07 8.44
N TYR A 38 8.22 6.61 8.30
CA TYR A 38 8.59 7.48 7.20
C TYR A 38 8.42 6.76 5.86
N LEU A 39 9.04 5.57 5.71
CA LEU A 39 8.91 4.78 4.49
C LEU A 39 7.48 4.34 4.22
N GLY A 40 6.72 3.98 5.27
CA GLY A 40 5.32 3.60 5.12
C GLY A 40 4.42 4.75 4.67
N ASN A 41 4.70 5.98 5.11
CA ASN A 41 3.96 7.18 4.71
C ASN A 41 4.28 7.64 3.29
N HIS A 42 5.51 7.41 2.82
CA HIS A 42 5.99 7.77 1.49
C HIS A 42 6.04 6.56 0.53
N ALA A 43 5.46 5.41 0.93
CA ALA A 43 5.44 4.19 0.13
C ALA A 43 4.73 4.37 -1.22
N PHE A 44 3.85 5.38 -1.30
CA PHE A 44 3.06 5.71 -2.48
C PHE A 44 3.48 7.03 -3.13
N ASP A 45 4.68 7.54 -2.83
CA ASP A 45 5.21 8.72 -3.51
C ASP A 45 5.63 8.34 -4.93
N ALA A 46 4.73 8.59 -5.89
CA ALA A 46 5.01 8.35 -7.30
C ALA A 46 5.84 9.49 -7.92
N LYS A 47 6.80 9.12 -8.77
CA LYS A 47 7.62 10.05 -9.56
C LYS A 47 7.28 9.91 -11.05
N GLY A 48 7.12 11.04 -11.74
CA GLY A 48 6.88 11.09 -13.20
C GLY A 48 5.61 11.86 -13.56
N THR A 49 5.37 12.03 -14.86
CA THR A 49 4.14 12.66 -15.36
C THR A 49 2.99 11.64 -15.34
N PRO A 50 1.86 11.95 -14.69
CA PRO A 50 0.72 11.03 -14.66
C PRO A 50 -0.07 11.05 -15.98
N THR A 51 -0.52 9.87 -16.40
CA THR A 51 -1.60 9.70 -17.39
C THR A 51 -2.92 9.61 -16.63
N THR A 52 -3.94 10.33 -17.08
CA THR A 52 -5.26 10.33 -16.44
C THR A 52 -6.33 9.90 -17.43
N ILE A 53 -7.17 8.95 -17.02
CA ILE A 53 -8.37 8.55 -17.76
C ILE A 53 -9.58 8.77 -16.85
N VAL A 54 -10.66 9.30 -17.42
CA VAL A 54 -11.96 9.38 -16.75
C VAL A 54 -12.86 8.32 -17.37
N TYR A 55 -13.41 7.45 -16.53
CA TYR A 55 -14.39 6.45 -16.89
C TYR A 55 -15.73 6.86 -16.32
N ASN A 56 -16.71 7.15 -17.18
CA ASN A 56 -18.07 7.43 -16.73
C ASN A 56 -18.75 6.10 -16.41
N THR A 57 -19.16 5.95 -15.16
CA THR A 57 -20.03 4.85 -14.76
C THR A 57 -21.49 5.24 -15.06
N GLY A 58 -22.43 4.31 -14.88
CA GLY A 58 -23.85 4.65 -14.90
C GLY A 58 -24.17 5.75 -13.86
N ASP A 59 -25.37 6.34 -13.98
CA ASP A 59 -25.93 7.26 -12.98
C ASP A 59 -25.13 8.56 -12.73
N ASN A 60 -24.54 9.16 -13.78
CA ASN A 60 -23.74 10.40 -13.71
C ASN A 60 -22.51 10.32 -12.78
N GLN A 61 -22.11 9.12 -12.40
CA GLN A 61 -20.89 8.89 -11.64
C GLN A 61 -19.70 8.71 -12.59
N SER A 62 -18.49 9.00 -12.10
CA SER A 62 -17.26 8.78 -12.86
C SER A 62 -16.11 8.37 -11.94
N ILE A 63 -15.18 7.61 -12.51
CA ILE A 63 -13.96 7.16 -11.87
C ILE A 63 -12.79 7.71 -12.66
N LYS A 64 -11.93 8.45 -11.97
CA LYS A 64 -10.69 8.98 -12.51
C LYS A 64 -9.54 8.04 -12.17
N VAL A 65 -9.00 7.38 -13.18
CA VAL A 65 -7.80 6.56 -13.06
C VAL A 65 -6.58 7.44 -13.31
N VAL A 66 -5.69 7.53 -12.33
CA VAL A 66 -4.40 8.22 -12.43
C VAL A 66 -3.30 7.17 -12.42
N SER A 67 -2.51 7.15 -13.47
CA SER A 67 -1.46 6.16 -13.68
C SER A 67 -0.12 6.82 -13.88
N TYR A 68 0.92 6.24 -13.31
CA TYR A 68 2.31 6.64 -13.56
C TYR A 68 3.05 5.61 -14.43
N VAL A 69 2.32 4.66 -15.02
CA VAL A 69 2.81 3.75 -16.06
C VAL A 69 2.77 4.42 -17.41
N GLU A 70 3.71 4.05 -18.28
CA GLU A 70 3.57 4.24 -19.72
C GLU A 70 2.53 3.27 -20.31
N GLY A 71 1.77 3.74 -21.29
CA GLY A 71 0.69 2.97 -21.93
C GLY A 71 -0.69 3.23 -21.33
N ASP A 72 -1.70 2.53 -21.85
CA ASP A 72 -3.08 2.63 -21.40
C ASP A 72 -3.24 2.03 -19.97
N PRO A 73 -3.61 2.84 -18.96
CA PRO A 73 -3.85 2.38 -17.60
C PRO A 73 -4.80 1.19 -17.48
N LEU A 74 -5.86 1.11 -18.30
CA LEU A 74 -6.85 0.03 -18.24
C LEU A 74 -6.24 -1.29 -18.73
N ILE A 75 -5.49 -1.23 -19.83
CA ILE A 75 -4.78 -2.38 -20.38
C ILE A 75 -3.73 -2.88 -19.39
N VAL A 76 -2.97 -1.96 -18.77
CA VAL A 76 -1.96 -2.32 -17.78
C VAL A 76 -2.60 -2.93 -16.53
N MET A 77 -3.67 -2.33 -15.99
CA MET A 77 -4.41 -2.91 -14.88
C MET A 77 -4.89 -4.32 -15.19
N ARG A 78 -5.55 -4.53 -16.34
CA ARG A 78 -6.03 -5.85 -16.74
C ARG A 78 -4.90 -6.87 -16.78
N ARG A 79 -3.78 -6.52 -17.41
CA ARG A 79 -2.59 -7.38 -17.52
C ARG A 79 -2.07 -7.82 -16.15
N MET A 80 -2.04 -6.94 -15.14
CA MET A 80 -1.65 -7.29 -13.76
C MET A 80 -2.49 -8.39 -13.12
N PHE A 81 -3.73 -8.63 -13.60
CA PHE A 81 -4.61 -9.68 -13.07
C PHE A 81 -4.80 -10.86 -14.03
N THR A 82 -4.33 -10.76 -15.27
CA THR A 82 -4.52 -11.79 -16.30
C THR A 82 -3.21 -12.44 -16.76
N GLU A 83 -2.05 -11.77 -16.65
CA GLU A 83 -0.77 -12.31 -17.13
C GLU A 83 -0.20 -13.37 -16.20
N ASP A 84 0.23 -14.51 -16.76
CA ASP A 84 0.67 -15.72 -16.04
C ASP A 84 1.74 -15.52 -14.99
N GLU A 85 2.57 -14.48 -15.12
CA GLU A 85 3.63 -14.15 -14.17
C GLU A 85 3.12 -13.75 -12.77
N VAL A 86 1.87 -13.29 -12.65
CA VAL A 86 1.25 -12.93 -11.37
C VAL A 86 0.75 -14.19 -10.66
N LYS A 87 1.53 -14.68 -9.67
CA LYS A 87 1.22 -15.91 -8.92
C LYS A 87 0.24 -15.72 -7.78
N SER A 88 0.09 -14.50 -7.28
CA SER A 88 -0.77 -14.18 -6.13
C SER A 88 -1.24 -12.74 -6.20
N VAL A 89 -2.48 -12.51 -5.79
CA VAL A 89 -3.08 -11.18 -5.70
C VAL A 89 -3.35 -10.88 -4.22
N TYR A 90 -2.77 -9.81 -3.71
CA TYR A 90 -2.97 -9.39 -2.31
C TYR A 90 -3.96 -8.24 -2.27
N LEU A 91 -5.07 -8.42 -1.56
CA LEU A 91 -6.05 -7.36 -1.30
C LEU A 91 -5.83 -6.86 0.14
N LEU A 92 -5.14 -5.74 0.27
CA LEU A 92 -4.83 -5.12 1.57
C LEU A 92 -5.83 -4.00 1.88
N PHE A 93 -6.45 -4.03 3.05
CA PHE A 93 -7.48 -3.03 3.41
C PHE A 93 -7.25 -2.45 4.80
N LYS A 94 -7.54 -1.17 4.98
CA LYS A 94 -7.56 -0.56 6.32
C LYS A 94 -8.97 -0.61 6.90
N ALA A 95 -9.17 -1.36 7.99
CA ALA A 95 -10.44 -1.31 8.72
C ALA A 95 -10.61 0.09 9.35
N MET A 96 -11.77 0.73 9.15
CA MET A 96 -12.07 2.00 9.82
C MET A 96 -12.34 1.73 11.31
N PRO A 97 -11.61 2.38 12.24
CA PRO A 97 -11.90 2.25 13.66
C PRO A 97 -13.29 2.80 13.98
N GLY A 98 -14.11 2.04 14.71
CA GLY A 98 -15.38 2.52 15.28
C GLY A 98 -16.65 2.28 14.46
N SER A 99 -16.58 1.60 13.32
CA SER A 99 -17.78 1.16 12.58
C SER A 99 -18.14 -0.30 12.90
N ALA A 100 -19.28 -0.52 13.54
CA ALA A 100 -19.93 -1.84 13.66
C ALA A 100 -21.09 -1.95 12.65
N PRO A 101 -21.58 -3.16 12.27
CA PRO A 101 -20.91 -4.47 12.27
C PRO A 101 -19.89 -4.50 11.10
N GLU A 102 -19.34 -5.66 10.74
CA GLU A 102 -18.43 -5.84 9.59
C GLU A 102 -18.72 -4.86 8.44
N ASN A 103 -17.69 -4.15 7.97
CA ASN A 103 -17.78 -3.19 6.88
C ASN A 103 -18.25 -3.92 5.60
N SER A 104 -19.56 -4.05 5.43
CA SER A 104 -20.22 -4.84 4.37
C SER A 104 -19.86 -4.35 2.98
N TYR A 105 -19.57 -3.05 2.85
CA TYR A 105 -19.08 -2.44 1.61
C TYR A 105 -17.65 -2.87 1.28
N LEU A 106 -16.78 -2.98 2.28
CA LEU A 106 -15.46 -3.54 2.08
C LEU A 106 -15.52 -5.03 1.75
N VAL A 107 -16.38 -5.80 2.43
CA VAL A 107 -16.61 -7.21 2.10
C VAL A 107 -17.12 -7.34 0.66
N ARG A 108 -18.07 -6.50 0.25
CA ARG A 108 -18.60 -6.44 -1.11
C ARG A 108 -17.52 -6.06 -2.12
N GLY A 109 -16.69 -5.06 -1.82
CA GLY A 109 -15.59 -4.64 -2.69
C GLY A 109 -14.55 -5.74 -2.88
N VAL A 110 -14.13 -6.38 -1.77
CA VAL A 110 -13.24 -7.55 -1.81
C VAL A 110 -13.87 -8.69 -2.60
N ALA A 111 -15.14 -9.00 -2.40
CA ALA A 111 -15.86 -10.03 -3.16
C ALA A 111 -15.94 -9.72 -4.65
N SER A 112 -16.22 -8.47 -5.04
CA SER A 112 -16.30 -8.01 -6.42
C SER A 112 -14.96 -8.17 -7.15
N ILE A 113 -13.88 -7.67 -6.55
CA ILE A 113 -12.52 -7.87 -7.08
C ILE A 113 -12.17 -9.37 -7.13
N SER A 114 -12.59 -10.11 -6.11
CA SER A 114 -12.35 -11.54 -6.03
C SER A 114 -13.05 -12.34 -7.12
N GLU A 115 -14.28 -11.96 -7.48
CA GLU A 115 -15.00 -12.54 -8.62
C GLU A 115 -14.23 -12.28 -9.92
N GLY A 116 -13.77 -11.04 -10.14
CA GLY A 116 -13.03 -10.65 -11.34
C GLY A 116 -11.77 -11.50 -11.52
N VAL A 117 -10.91 -11.53 -10.50
CA VAL A 117 -9.66 -12.32 -10.53
C VAL A 117 -9.95 -13.82 -10.56
N GLY A 118 -10.94 -14.30 -9.81
CA GLY A 118 -11.32 -15.71 -9.78
C GLY A 118 -11.75 -16.24 -11.13
N ARG A 119 -12.42 -15.41 -11.96
CA ARG A 119 -12.82 -15.76 -13.33
C ARG A 119 -11.68 -15.69 -14.35
N THR A 120 -10.64 -14.91 -14.10
CA THR A 120 -9.50 -14.79 -15.03
C THR A 120 -8.35 -15.74 -14.71
N LYS A 121 -8.04 -15.95 -13.42
CA LYS A 121 -6.87 -16.71 -12.96
C LYS A 121 -7.15 -17.79 -11.92
N GLY A 122 -8.38 -17.89 -11.43
CA GLY A 122 -8.72 -18.77 -10.32
C GLY A 122 -8.37 -18.18 -8.94
N ALA A 123 -8.48 -19.00 -7.89
CA ALA A 123 -8.41 -18.56 -6.50
C ALA A 123 -6.96 -18.29 -6.03
N ILE A 124 -6.38 -17.17 -6.46
CA ILE A 124 -5.01 -16.73 -6.09
C ILE A 124 -5.01 -15.53 -5.12
N ILE A 125 -6.11 -15.31 -4.41
CA ILE A 125 -6.38 -14.05 -3.72
C ILE A 125 -6.18 -14.19 -2.22
N TYR A 126 -5.43 -13.26 -1.66
CA TYR A 126 -5.19 -13.14 -0.23
C TYR A 126 -5.67 -11.78 0.27
N ALA A 127 -6.84 -11.76 0.90
CA ALA A 127 -7.37 -10.57 1.55
C ALA A 127 -6.85 -10.46 2.99
N ARG A 128 -6.24 -9.34 3.36
CA ARG A 128 -5.69 -9.10 4.71
C ARG A 128 -5.81 -7.63 5.10
N GLU A 129 -5.84 -7.39 6.41
CA GLU A 129 -5.73 -6.03 6.93
C GLU A 129 -4.35 -5.44 6.60
N LEU A 130 -4.36 -4.20 6.12
CA LEU A 130 -3.16 -3.42 5.83
C LEU A 130 -2.51 -3.01 7.14
N THR A 131 -1.23 -3.34 7.29
CA THR A 131 -0.46 -3.07 8.51
C THR A 131 0.71 -2.14 8.19
N PRO A 132 1.29 -1.47 9.20
CA PRO A 132 2.53 -0.71 9.01
C PRO A 132 3.67 -1.56 8.42
N TRP A 133 3.70 -2.87 8.72
CA TRP A 133 4.68 -3.79 8.13
C TRP A 133 4.50 -3.93 6.62
N HIS A 134 3.26 -4.08 6.13
CA HIS A 134 2.99 -4.09 4.69
C HIS A 134 3.49 -2.80 4.02
N LYS A 135 3.19 -1.63 4.61
CA LYS A 135 3.65 -0.33 4.08
C LYS A 135 5.17 -0.20 4.10
N TYR A 136 5.82 -0.69 5.14
CA TYR A 136 7.28 -0.75 5.20
C TYR A 136 7.86 -1.62 4.09
N MET A 137 7.34 -2.83 3.89
CA MET A 137 7.76 -3.75 2.83
C MET A 137 7.63 -3.11 1.44
N MET A 138 6.59 -2.32 1.21
CA MET A 138 6.44 -1.51 -0.02
C MET A 138 7.48 -0.38 -0.10
N GLY A 139 7.67 0.38 0.98
CA GLY A 139 8.64 1.47 1.04
C GLY A 139 10.09 1.02 0.81
N ILE A 140 10.45 -0.18 1.26
CA ILE A 140 11.76 -0.80 0.97
C ILE A 140 11.77 -1.60 -0.36
N LYS A 141 10.65 -1.64 -1.09
CA LYS A 141 10.51 -2.31 -2.39
C LYS A 141 10.74 -3.82 -2.32
N MET A 142 10.28 -4.44 -1.23
CA MET A 142 10.26 -5.88 -1.04
C MET A 142 8.95 -6.50 -1.56
N ILE A 143 7.88 -5.72 -1.62
CA ILE A 143 6.60 -6.07 -2.23
C ILE A 143 6.21 -4.91 -3.16
N GLY A 144 5.96 -5.19 -4.43
CA GLY A 144 5.79 -4.16 -5.47
C GLY A 144 7.10 -3.74 -6.13
N SER A 145 6.99 -3.32 -7.40
CA SER A 145 8.12 -3.09 -8.33
C SER A 145 9.08 -1.95 -7.96
N ARG A 146 10.36 -2.11 -8.35
CA ARG A 146 11.43 -1.08 -8.27
C ARG A 146 11.36 0.00 -9.37
N THR A 147 10.62 -0.23 -10.46
CA THR A 147 10.74 0.54 -11.72
C THR A 147 9.39 0.98 -12.36
N LYS A 148 8.31 1.05 -11.55
CA LYS A 148 6.89 1.45 -11.86
C LYS A 148 5.94 0.25 -12.04
N PRO A 149 4.61 0.41 -11.85
CA PRO A 149 3.84 1.61 -11.49
C PRO A 149 2.84 1.42 -10.33
N VAL A 150 2.43 2.56 -9.78
CA VAL A 150 1.28 2.72 -8.89
C VAL A 150 0.14 3.26 -9.75
N ILE A 151 -0.93 2.48 -9.89
CA ILE A 151 -2.18 2.97 -10.49
C ILE A 151 -3.11 3.35 -9.36
N TYR A 152 -3.57 4.60 -9.37
CA TYR A 152 -4.50 5.15 -8.40
C TYR A 152 -5.88 5.27 -9.05
N MET A 153 -6.92 4.85 -8.34
CA MET A 153 -8.29 5.15 -8.73
C MET A 153 -8.85 6.21 -7.78
N LYS A 154 -9.44 7.26 -8.35
CA LYS A 154 -10.17 8.34 -7.65
C LYS A 154 -11.64 8.29 -8.09
N THR A 155 -12.58 8.49 -7.16
CA THR A 155 -14.03 8.46 -7.39
C THR A 155 -14.60 9.90 -7.54
N PRO A 156 -15.92 10.13 -7.79
CA PRO A 156 -16.45 11.17 -8.67
C PRO A 156 -16.32 12.63 -8.22
N ASN A 157 -15.76 12.90 -7.04
CA ASN A 157 -15.45 14.27 -6.66
C ASN A 157 -14.05 14.62 -7.15
N LEU A 158 -13.99 15.34 -8.27
CA LEU A 158 -12.77 15.92 -8.84
C LEU A 158 -11.99 16.83 -7.88
N ASP A 159 -12.52 17.11 -6.68
CA ASP A 159 -11.90 17.84 -5.57
C ASP A 159 -12.05 17.14 -4.19
N GLY A 160 -12.43 15.85 -4.16
CA GLY A 160 -12.62 15.08 -2.93
C GLY A 160 -11.32 14.69 -2.24
N ILE A 161 -11.36 14.54 -0.90
CA ILE A 161 -10.24 13.99 -0.12
C ILE A 161 -9.85 12.64 -0.73
N GLU A 162 -8.54 12.39 -0.87
CA GLU A 162 -7.99 11.24 -1.58
C GLU A 162 -8.52 9.89 -1.04
N ASN A 163 -9.55 9.35 -1.68
CA ASN A 163 -9.87 7.93 -1.63
C ASN A 163 -8.81 7.21 -2.47
N ARG A 164 -8.11 6.23 -1.88
CA ARG A 164 -6.95 5.59 -2.51
C ARG A 164 -7.20 4.10 -2.66
N ILE A 165 -7.69 3.67 -3.82
CA ILE A 165 -7.38 2.32 -4.29
C ILE A 165 -6.08 2.39 -5.07
N ILE A 166 -5.09 1.64 -4.59
CA ILE A 166 -3.74 1.60 -5.14
C ILE A 166 -3.49 0.20 -5.67
N ILE A 167 -3.14 0.11 -6.95
CA ILE A 167 -2.73 -1.14 -7.58
C ILE A 167 -1.24 -1.03 -7.88
N LEU A 168 -0.46 -1.92 -7.27
CA LEU A 168 0.97 -2.05 -7.50
C LEU A 168 1.21 -3.15 -8.54
N ASN A 169 2.32 -3.00 -9.27
CA ASN A 169 2.89 -4.13 -10.01
C ASN A 169 3.05 -5.34 -9.09
N GLU A 170 2.77 -6.53 -9.63
CA GLU A 170 2.71 -7.84 -8.92
C GLU A 170 1.37 -8.19 -8.26
N GLY A 171 0.27 -7.49 -8.62
CA GLY A 171 -1.07 -7.90 -8.19
C GLY A 171 -1.40 -7.54 -6.74
N VAL A 172 -0.73 -6.54 -6.17
CA VAL A 172 -1.07 -6.01 -4.85
C VAL A 172 -2.05 -4.86 -5.01
N VAL A 173 -3.27 -5.03 -4.49
CA VAL A 173 -4.32 -4.02 -4.45
C VAL A 173 -4.50 -3.57 -3.02
N ILE A 174 -4.58 -2.26 -2.81
CA ILE A 174 -4.66 -1.66 -1.49
C ILE A 174 -5.86 -0.73 -1.48
N ILE A 175 -6.72 -0.87 -0.48
CA ILE A 175 -7.92 -0.04 -0.28
C ILE A 175 -7.72 0.77 1.01
N GLU A 176 -7.44 2.07 0.86
CA GLU A 176 -7.30 3.02 1.97
C GLU A 176 -8.21 4.24 1.82
N ASN A 177 -8.56 4.83 2.98
CA ASN A 177 -9.20 6.15 3.09
C ASN A 177 -10.41 6.34 2.16
N SER A 178 -11.17 5.28 1.86
CA SER A 178 -12.29 5.33 0.93
C SER A 178 -13.61 5.33 1.69
N THR A 179 -14.59 6.12 1.25
CA THR A 179 -15.96 5.97 1.78
C THR A 179 -16.55 4.63 1.35
N PHE A 180 -17.58 4.17 2.06
CA PHE A 180 -18.26 2.91 1.77
C PHE A 180 -18.78 2.80 0.32
N GLU A 181 -19.35 3.88 -0.20
CA GLU A 181 -19.86 3.95 -1.57
C GLU A 181 -18.72 3.90 -2.60
N ASP A 182 -17.64 4.63 -2.33
CA ASP A 182 -16.46 4.68 -3.19
C ASP A 182 -15.74 3.34 -3.32
N VAL A 183 -15.67 2.57 -2.22
CA VAL A 183 -15.10 1.21 -2.24
C VAL A 183 -15.89 0.32 -3.18
N THR A 184 -17.22 0.38 -3.13
CA THR A 184 -18.08 -0.45 -3.98
C THR A 184 -17.92 -0.06 -5.44
N LEU A 185 -18.05 1.23 -5.75
CA LEU A 185 -17.95 1.78 -7.10
C LEU A 185 -16.58 1.45 -7.74
N SER A 186 -15.49 1.68 -7.02
CA SER A 186 -14.14 1.42 -7.53
C SER A 186 -13.84 -0.07 -7.67
N SER A 187 -14.37 -0.91 -6.77
CA SER A 187 -14.19 -2.36 -6.84
C SER A 187 -14.96 -2.96 -8.02
N ASP A 188 -16.18 -2.50 -8.26
CA ASP A 188 -16.99 -2.94 -9.41
C ASP A 188 -16.36 -2.51 -10.74
N PHE A 189 -15.79 -1.31 -10.79
CA PHE A 189 -15.00 -0.87 -11.95
C PHE A 189 -13.75 -1.72 -12.15
N LEU A 190 -12.97 -1.97 -11.10
CA LEU A 190 -11.77 -2.81 -11.19
C LEU A 190 -12.13 -4.22 -11.66
N ARG A 191 -13.24 -4.78 -11.18
CA ARG A 191 -13.78 -6.05 -11.67
C ARG A 191 -14.07 -6.01 -13.16
N THR A 192 -14.73 -4.95 -13.66
CA THR A 192 -14.99 -4.77 -15.10
C THR A 192 -13.71 -4.68 -15.93
N VAL A 193 -12.69 -3.97 -15.43
CA VAL A 193 -11.36 -3.90 -16.05
C VAL A 193 -10.70 -5.28 -16.12
N ILE A 194 -10.73 -6.04 -15.02
CA ILE A 194 -10.17 -7.40 -14.96
C ILE A 194 -10.86 -8.32 -15.98
N LEU A 195 -12.19 -8.28 -16.03
CA LEU A 195 -12.98 -9.10 -16.97
C LEU A 195 -12.85 -8.63 -18.43
N GLY A 196 -12.40 -7.41 -18.68
CA GLY A 196 -12.23 -6.84 -20.02
C GLY A 196 -13.54 -6.37 -20.67
N VAL A 197 -14.47 -5.83 -19.87
CA VAL A 197 -15.82 -5.42 -20.33
C VAL A 197 -16.01 -3.89 -20.21
N PHE A 198 -14.97 -3.12 -20.52
CA PHE A 198 -14.90 -1.66 -20.34
C PHE A 198 -14.90 -0.89 -21.66
#